data_AF-A0A8C8DF76-F1
#
_entry.id   AF-A0A8C8DF76-F1
#
_cell.length_a   1.000
_cell.length_b   1.000
_cell.length_c   1.000
_cell.angle_alpha   90.00
_cell.angle_beta   90.00
_cell.angle_gamma   90.00
#
_symmetry.space_group_name_H-M   'P 1'
#
loop_
_entity.id
_entity.type
_entity.pdbx_description
1 polymer ?
#
loop_
_entity_poly.entity_id
_entity_poly.type
_entity_poly.pdbx_seq_one_letter_code
_entity_poly.pdbx_strand_id
1 'polypeptide(L)'
;MVDVRRLKMLQMVQLFKCEEDALQAVDWLSELLDALLKTHVRLGDDSQETRTMLDKHKKFVDVAQSTHDYGRQLLQATVVLCQSLRCTTRSSGDTLPRLNRVWKQFTVSADERQQRLELALNFHTVTERVRVQHRAISELHCFVHLFHGPTPDSVENYTTKDEL
;
A
#
# COMPACT_ATOMS: atom_id res chain seq x y z
N MET A 1 9.61 -20.62 -50.70
CA MET A 1 10.25 -21.53 -49.72
C MET A 1 11.23 -20.82 -48.78
N VAL A 2 12.06 -19.88 -49.27
CA VAL A 2 13.00 -19.09 -48.44
C VAL A 2 12.29 -18.27 -47.36
N ASP A 3 11.14 -17.67 -47.68
CA ASP A 3 10.39 -16.82 -46.74
C ASP A 3 9.82 -17.60 -45.55
N VAL A 4 9.38 -18.85 -45.76
CA VAL A 4 8.87 -19.72 -44.69
C VAL A 4 9.99 -20.12 -43.73
N ARG A 5 11.19 -20.41 -44.25
CA ARG A 5 12.36 -20.73 -43.43
C ARG A 5 12.81 -19.52 -42.60
N ARG A 6 12.85 -18.33 -43.24
CA ARG A 6 13.16 -17.07 -42.58
C ARG A 6 12.15 -16.74 -41.48
N LEU A 7 10.85 -16.90 -41.77
CA LEU A 7 9.78 -16.67 -40.80
C LEU A 7 9.92 -17.56 -39.56
N LYS A 8 10.13 -18.88 -39.75
CA LYS A 8 10.33 -19.82 -38.63
C LYS A 8 11.54 -19.46 -37.77
N MET A 9 12.63 -19.03 -38.41
CA MET A 9 13.82 -18.57 -37.68
C MET A 9 13.51 -17.34 -36.82
N LEU A 10 12.82 -16.35 -37.37
CA LEU A 10 12.40 -15.15 -36.62
C LEU A 10 11.48 -15.51 -35.44
N GLN A 11 10.53 -16.42 -35.65
CA GLN A 11 9.63 -16.91 -34.61
C GLN A 11 10.38 -17.66 -33.50
N MET A 12 11.41 -18.45 -33.83
CA MET A 12 12.27 -19.08 -32.81
C MET A 12 13.04 -18.05 -31.99
N VAL A 13 13.60 -17.01 -32.63
CA VAL A 13 14.28 -15.92 -31.92
C VAL A 13 13.30 -15.20 -30.97
N GLN A 14 12.09 -14.89 -31.44
CA GLN A 14 11.04 -14.29 -30.62
C GLN A 14 10.65 -15.20 -29.45
N LEU A 15 10.56 -16.51 -29.66
CA LEU A 15 10.23 -17.48 -28.61
C LEU A 15 11.24 -17.42 -27.47
N PHE A 16 12.54 -17.54 -27.77
CA PHE A 16 13.59 -17.46 -26.76
C PHE A 16 13.58 -16.13 -26.02
N LYS A 17 13.41 -15.03 -26.75
CA LYS A 17 13.32 -13.70 -26.14
C LYS A 17 12.12 -13.57 -25.19
N CYS A 18 10.95 -14.05 -25.59
CA CYS A 18 9.77 -14.03 -24.71
C CYS A 18 9.97 -14.88 -23.45
N GLU A 19 10.65 -16.02 -23.55
CA GLU A 19 10.95 -16.86 -22.39
C GLU A 19 11.95 -16.18 -21.43
N GLU A 20 12.98 -15.53 -21.98
CA GLU A 20 13.97 -14.75 -21.20
C GLU A 20 13.31 -13.53 -20.52
N ASP A 21 12.58 -12.71 -21.28
CA ASP A 21 11.89 -11.53 -20.77
C ASP A 21 10.85 -11.92 -19.69
N ALA A 22 10.21 -13.09 -19.82
CA ALA A 22 9.25 -13.58 -18.82
C ALA A 22 9.93 -13.98 -17.51
N LEU A 23 11.13 -14.58 -17.58
CA LEU A 23 11.94 -14.85 -16.40
C LEU A 23 12.36 -13.54 -15.72
N GLN A 24 12.80 -12.56 -16.50
CA GLN A 24 13.17 -11.25 -15.98
C GLN A 24 11.99 -10.54 -15.28
N ALA A 25 10.77 -10.68 -15.81
CA ALA A 25 9.57 -10.15 -15.17
C ALA A 25 9.30 -10.79 -13.79
N VAL A 26 9.60 -12.08 -13.62
CA VAL A 26 9.52 -12.76 -12.30
C VAL A 26 10.54 -12.18 -11.33
N ASP A 27 11.76 -11.92 -11.78
CA ASP A 27 12.82 -11.38 -10.93
C ASP A 27 12.51 -9.94 -10.50
N TRP A 28 12.07 -9.09 -11.43
CA TRP A 28 11.59 -7.73 -11.11
C TRP A 28 10.42 -7.74 -10.13
N LEU A 29 9.46 -8.65 -10.30
CA LEU A 29 8.34 -8.76 -9.36
C LEU A 29 8.79 -9.24 -7.97
N SER A 30 9.83 -10.08 -7.92
CA SER A 30 10.43 -10.55 -6.66
C SER A 30 11.17 -9.41 -5.95
N GLU A 31 11.90 -8.56 -6.68
CA GLU A 31 12.53 -7.36 -6.13
C GLU A 31 11.50 -6.38 -5.56
N LEU A 32 10.37 -6.20 -6.23
CA LEU A 32 9.25 -5.38 -5.73
C LEU A 32 8.66 -5.98 -4.46
N LEU A 33 8.48 -7.30 -4.38
CA LEU A 33 8.05 -7.97 -3.15
C LEU A 33 9.04 -7.73 -2.00
N ASP A 34 10.33 -7.89 -2.24
CA ASP A 34 11.36 -7.64 -1.23
C ASP A 34 11.36 -6.18 -0.75
N ALA A 35 11.20 -5.22 -1.66
CA ALA A 35 11.10 -3.81 -1.33
C ALA A 35 9.85 -3.50 -0.48
N LEU A 36 8.72 -4.14 -0.81
CA LEU A 36 7.48 -4.03 -0.05
C LEU A 36 7.69 -4.55 1.38
N LEU A 37 8.23 -5.77 1.53
CA LEU A 37 8.46 -6.41 2.83
C LEU A 37 9.41 -5.60 3.71
N LYS A 38 10.46 -5.00 3.14
CA LYS A 38 11.40 -4.13 3.88
C LYS A 38 10.75 -2.86 4.42
N THR A 39 9.73 -2.35 3.75
CA THR A 39 9.14 -1.04 4.09
C THR A 39 7.76 -1.16 4.75
N HIS A 40 7.17 -2.36 4.85
CA HIS A 40 5.76 -2.56 5.19
C HIS A 40 5.32 -2.08 6.57
N VAL A 41 6.25 -1.96 7.53
CA VAL A 41 5.98 -1.52 8.91
C VAL A 41 5.99 0.02 9.04
N ARG A 42 6.60 0.73 8.09
CA ARG A 42 6.70 2.20 8.17
C ARG A 42 5.33 2.84 7.94
N LEU A 43 4.90 3.64 8.90
CA LEU A 43 3.70 4.48 8.89
C LEU A 43 4.13 5.96 8.94
N GLY A 44 3.21 6.89 8.62
CA GLY A 44 3.48 8.32 8.73
C GLY A 44 3.25 8.84 10.16
N ASP A 45 3.96 9.90 10.53
CA ASP A 45 3.91 10.51 11.86
C ASP A 45 2.68 11.41 12.04
N ASP A 46 2.05 11.83 10.94
CA ASP A 46 0.81 12.59 10.93
C ASP A 46 -0.12 12.18 9.77
N SER A 47 -1.31 12.80 9.72
CA SER A 47 -2.32 12.53 8.70
C SER A 47 -1.85 12.86 7.28
N GLN A 48 -1.03 13.90 7.10
CA GLN A 48 -0.57 14.35 5.79
C GLN A 48 0.53 13.44 5.25
N GLU A 49 1.49 13.06 6.09
CA GLU A 49 2.53 12.10 5.74
C GLU A 49 1.92 10.73 5.45
N THR A 50 0.99 10.26 6.27
CA THR A 50 0.32 8.96 6.07
C THR A 50 -0.45 8.93 4.75
N ARG A 51 -1.14 10.03 4.39
CA ARG A 51 -1.79 10.16 3.08
C ARG A 51 -0.80 10.10 1.93
N THR A 52 0.33 10.80 2.06
CA THR A 52 1.40 10.75 1.06
C THR A 52 1.97 9.34 0.90
N MET A 53 2.13 8.59 1.99
CA MET A 53 2.55 7.18 1.95
C MET A 53 1.51 6.29 1.25
N LEU A 54 0.22 6.50 1.49
CA LEU A 54 -0.88 5.81 0.79
C LEU A 54 -0.83 6.04 -0.72
N ASP A 55 -0.62 7.28 -1.17
CA ASP A 55 -0.55 7.59 -2.60
C ASP A 55 0.69 6.98 -3.27
N LYS A 56 1.83 6.97 -2.56
CA LYS A 56 3.04 6.26 -3.01
C LYS A 56 2.82 4.75 -3.09
N HIS A 57 2.13 4.17 -2.09
CA HIS A 57 1.81 2.75 -2.06
C HIS A 57 0.92 2.34 -3.24
N LYS A 58 -0.13 3.11 -3.56
CA LYS A 58 -0.98 2.85 -4.72
C LYS A 58 -0.18 2.80 -6.03
N LYS A 59 0.63 3.82 -6.28
CA LYS A 59 1.51 3.86 -7.47
C LYS A 59 2.48 2.67 -7.52
N PHE A 60 3.00 2.27 -6.37
CA PHE A 60 3.88 1.11 -6.26
C PHE A 60 3.17 -0.20 -6.61
N VAL A 61 1.93 -0.38 -6.17
CA VAL A 61 1.08 -1.52 -6.55
C VAL A 61 0.78 -1.51 -8.05
N ASP A 62 0.49 -0.35 -8.65
CA ASP A 62 0.25 -0.23 -10.10
C ASP A 62 1.48 -0.67 -10.92
N VAL A 63 2.68 -0.32 -10.47
CA VAL A 63 3.93 -0.78 -11.09
C VAL A 63 4.04 -2.30 -11.02
N ALA A 64 3.82 -2.90 -9.86
CA ALA A 64 3.89 -4.35 -9.69
C ALA A 64 2.83 -5.09 -10.53
N GLN A 65 1.61 -4.56 -10.60
CA GLN A 65 0.56 -5.10 -11.47
C GLN A 65 0.98 -5.07 -12.93
N SER A 66 1.55 -3.96 -13.40
CA SER A 66 2.04 -3.81 -14.77
C SER A 66 3.16 -4.82 -15.08
N THR A 67 4.10 -5.01 -14.15
CA THR A 67 5.18 -6.01 -14.28
C THR A 67 4.62 -7.44 -14.35
N HIS A 68 3.64 -7.76 -13.50
CA HIS A 68 2.96 -9.05 -13.52
C HIS A 68 2.19 -9.29 -14.84
N ASP A 69 1.46 -8.29 -15.31
CA ASP A 69 0.72 -8.35 -16.57
C ASP A 69 1.65 -8.53 -17.78
N TYR A 70 2.77 -7.81 -17.80
CA TYR A 70 3.81 -7.96 -18.81
C TYR A 70 4.35 -9.40 -18.87
N GLY A 71 4.71 -9.97 -17.71
CA GLY A 71 5.14 -11.38 -17.62
C GLY A 71 4.09 -12.36 -18.15
N ARG A 72 2.80 -12.16 -17.84
CA ARG A 72 1.72 -13.01 -18.38
C ARG A 72 1.59 -12.89 -19.89
N GLN A 73 1.68 -11.68 -20.44
CA GLN A 73 1.60 -11.45 -21.89
C GLN A 73 2.74 -12.15 -22.64
N LEU A 74 3.96 -12.11 -22.12
CA LEU A 74 5.11 -12.82 -22.71
C LEU A 74 4.92 -14.33 -22.69
N LEU A 75 4.40 -14.88 -21.58
CA LEU A 75 4.11 -16.31 -21.46
C LEU A 75 2.99 -16.75 -22.42
N GLN A 76 1.98 -15.89 -22.64
CA GLN A 76 0.94 -16.11 -23.64
C GLN A 76 1.51 -16.06 -25.07
N ALA A 77 2.35 -15.07 -25.38
CA ALA A 77 3.04 -14.99 -26.68
C ALA A 77 3.87 -16.25 -26.95
N THR A 78 4.56 -16.76 -25.92
CA THR A 78 5.29 -18.04 -25.96
C THR A 78 4.35 -19.20 -26.34
N VAL A 79 3.08 -19.22 -25.86
CA VAL A 79 2.12 -20.31 -26.20
C VAL A 79 1.82 -20.26 -27.69
N VAL A 80 1.50 -19.06 -28.18
CA VAL A 80 1.14 -18.82 -29.59
C VAL A 80 2.31 -19.17 -30.51
N LEU A 81 3.54 -18.79 -30.15
CA LEU A 81 4.74 -19.11 -30.92
C LEU A 81 5.02 -20.62 -30.96
N CYS A 82 4.89 -21.34 -29.82
CA CYS A 82 5.03 -22.80 -29.80
C CYS A 82 4.01 -23.49 -30.71
N GLN A 83 2.75 -23.04 -30.69
CA GLN A 83 1.70 -23.58 -31.56
C GLN A 83 2.03 -23.34 -33.05
N SER A 84 2.49 -22.13 -33.40
CA SER A 84 2.90 -21.79 -34.78
C SER A 84 4.08 -22.64 -35.27
N LEU A 85 5.06 -22.87 -34.40
CA LEU A 85 6.26 -23.67 -34.70
C LEU A 85 6.04 -25.18 -34.61
N ARG A 86 4.90 -25.63 -34.07
CA ARG A 86 4.62 -27.03 -33.71
C ARG A 86 5.65 -27.63 -32.74
N CYS A 87 6.16 -26.80 -31.82
CA CYS A 87 7.06 -27.23 -30.77
C CYS A 87 6.28 -27.94 -29.66
N THR A 88 6.70 -29.13 -29.28
CA THR A 88 6.07 -29.96 -28.23
C THR A 88 6.64 -29.72 -26.84
N THR A 89 7.85 -29.15 -26.74
CA THR A 89 8.53 -28.86 -25.48
C THR A 89 8.56 -27.35 -25.21
N ARG A 90 8.01 -26.93 -24.07
CA ARG A 90 8.09 -25.56 -23.55
C ARG A 90 9.14 -25.53 -22.43
N SER A 91 10.18 -24.70 -22.56
CA SER A 91 11.19 -24.52 -21.51
C SER A 91 10.60 -23.81 -20.30
N SER A 92 9.67 -22.89 -20.54
CA SER A 92 9.03 -22.00 -19.55
C SER A 92 7.91 -22.61 -18.68
N GLY A 93 7.80 -23.94 -18.59
CA GLY A 93 6.69 -24.61 -17.86
C GLY A 93 6.51 -24.12 -16.42
N ASP A 94 7.62 -23.83 -15.74
CA ASP A 94 7.62 -23.41 -14.34
C ASP A 94 7.57 -21.88 -14.15
N THR A 95 7.78 -21.09 -15.21
CA THR A 95 7.82 -19.62 -15.13
C THR A 95 6.45 -19.06 -14.75
N LEU A 96 5.36 -19.58 -15.32
CA LEU A 96 4.00 -19.13 -14.98
C LEU A 96 3.62 -19.45 -13.51
N PRO A 97 3.82 -20.68 -12.99
CA PRO A 97 3.65 -20.96 -11.57
C PRO A 97 4.49 -20.05 -10.66
N ARG A 98 5.76 -19.78 -11.00
CA ARG A 98 6.63 -18.87 -10.24
C ARG A 98 6.08 -17.45 -10.22
N LEU A 99 5.73 -16.91 -11.39
CA LEU A 99 5.15 -15.58 -11.53
C LEU A 99 3.89 -15.42 -10.67
N ASN A 100 2.96 -16.37 -10.77
CA ASN A 100 1.71 -16.37 -9.99
C ASN A 100 1.97 -16.50 -8.47
N ARG A 101 2.98 -17.27 -8.07
CA ARG A 101 3.34 -17.42 -6.65
C ARG A 101 3.84 -16.10 -6.07
N VAL A 102 4.78 -15.45 -6.73
CA VAL A 102 5.33 -14.15 -6.29
C VAL A 102 4.22 -13.10 -6.28
N TRP A 103 3.39 -13.06 -7.33
CA TRP A 103 2.25 -12.16 -7.41
C TRP A 103 1.28 -12.33 -6.24
N LYS A 104 0.89 -13.57 -5.92
CA LYS A 104 0.01 -13.85 -4.79
C LYS A 104 0.59 -13.36 -3.46
N GLN A 105 1.89 -13.56 -3.24
CA GLN A 105 2.56 -13.05 -2.03
C GLN A 105 2.55 -11.52 -2.00
N PHE A 106 2.88 -10.88 -3.13
CA PHE A 106 2.85 -9.44 -3.28
C PHE A 106 1.48 -8.85 -2.96
N THR A 107 0.41 -9.39 -3.54
CA THR A 107 -0.96 -8.87 -3.33
C THR A 107 -1.40 -8.96 -1.89
N VAL A 108 -1.09 -10.07 -1.19
CA VAL A 108 -1.43 -10.23 0.22
C VAL A 108 -0.68 -9.21 1.07
N SER A 109 0.64 -9.11 0.90
CA SER A 109 1.44 -8.15 1.65
C SER A 109 1.09 -6.69 1.33
N ALA A 110 0.68 -6.39 0.10
CA ALA A 110 0.28 -5.05 -0.33
C ALA A 110 -1.06 -4.63 0.27
N ASP A 111 -2.03 -5.56 0.33
CA ASP A 111 -3.33 -5.33 0.95
C ASP A 111 -3.20 -5.10 2.45
N GLU A 112 -2.45 -5.96 3.15
CA GLU A 112 -2.17 -5.78 4.57
C GLU A 112 -1.51 -4.43 4.86
N ARG A 113 -0.55 -3.99 4.02
CA ARG A 113 0.08 -2.68 4.18
C ARG A 113 -0.93 -1.56 3.98
N GLN A 114 -1.78 -1.66 2.96
CA GLN A 114 -2.78 -0.64 2.69
C GLN A 114 -3.73 -0.48 3.88
N GLN A 115 -4.24 -1.58 4.43
CA GLN A 115 -5.10 -1.57 5.61
C GLN A 115 -4.41 -0.89 6.81
N ARG A 116 -3.13 -1.19 7.08
CA ARG A 116 -2.37 -0.53 8.16
C ARG A 116 -2.25 0.97 7.95
N LEU A 117 -1.96 1.43 6.73
CA LEU A 117 -1.86 2.86 6.42
C LEU A 117 -3.22 3.58 6.53
N GLU A 118 -4.31 2.94 6.10
CA GLU A 118 -5.67 3.49 6.22
C GLU A 118 -6.09 3.61 7.70
N LEU A 119 -5.77 2.60 8.52
CA LEU A 119 -5.98 2.67 9.97
C LEU A 119 -5.18 3.80 10.62
N ALA A 120 -3.89 3.93 10.27
CA ALA A 120 -3.05 5.01 10.77
C ALA A 120 -3.59 6.39 10.37
N LEU A 121 -4.04 6.55 9.13
CA LEU A 121 -4.63 7.81 8.65
C LEU A 121 -5.90 8.17 9.42
N ASN A 122 -6.77 7.18 9.66
CA ASN A 122 -7.97 7.37 10.45
C ASN A 122 -7.64 7.78 11.89
N PHE A 123 -6.66 7.10 12.52
CA PHE A 123 -6.19 7.44 13.85
C PHE A 123 -5.71 8.89 13.95
N HIS A 124 -4.83 9.31 13.04
CA HIS A 124 -4.30 10.68 13.01
C HIS A 124 -5.41 11.71 12.79
N THR A 125 -6.32 11.45 11.86
CA THR A 125 -7.44 12.36 11.54
C THR A 125 -8.39 12.53 12.73
N VAL A 126 -8.71 11.44 13.42
CA VAL A 126 -9.58 11.46 14.60
C VAL A 126 -8.88 12.17 15.76
N THR A 127 -7.61 11.86 16.00
CA THR A 127 -6.80 12.47 17.07
C THR A 127 -6.71 13.98 16.90
N GLU A 128 -6.44 14.47 15.67
CA GLU A 128 -6.40 15.90 15.39
C GLU A 128 -7.75 16.58 15.65
N ARG A 129 -8.86 15.96 15.20
CA ARG A 129 -10.21 16.49 15.45
C ARG A 129 -10.50 16.61 16.95
N VAL A 130 -10.21 15.57 17.72
CA VAL A 130 -10.43 15.57 19.17
C VAL A 130 -9.57 16.63 19.86
N ARG A 131 -8.31 16.80 19.43
CA ARG A 131 -7.43 17.87 19.95
C ARG A 131 -7.99 19.26 19.69
N VAL A 132 -8.49 19.52 18.48
CA VAL A 132 -9.11 20.80 18.11
C VAL A 132 -10.37 21.04 18.95
N GLN A 133 -11.23 20.03 19.11
CA GLN A 133 -12.43 20.13 19.95
C GLN A 133 -12.10 20.42 21.41
N HIS A 134 -11.13 19.70 21.98
CA HIS A 134 -10.68 19.90 23.36
C HIS A 134 -10.14 21.32 23.58
N ARG A 135 -9.36 21.85 22.62
CA ARG A 135 -8.88 23.24 22.67
C ARG A 135 -10.04 24.24 22.67
N ALA A 136 -11.01 24.09 21.76
CA ALA A 136 -12.17 24.97 21.70
C ALA A 136 -13.00 24.95 23.00
N ILE A 137 -13.21 23.77 23.58
CA ILE A 137 -13.90 23.63 24.88
C ILE A 137 -13.12 24.33 25.99
N SER A 138 -11.78 24.17 26.02
CA SER A 138 -10.93 24.81 27.03
C SER A 138 -10.96 26.34 26.91
N GLU A 139 -10.95 26.88 25.69
CA GLU A 139 -11.08 28.31 25.43
C GLU A 139 -12.43 28.86 25.90
N LEU A 140 -13.53 28.15 25.61
CA LEU A 140 -14.87 28.49 26.10
C LEU A 140 -14.94 28.46 27.63
N HIS A 141 -14.34 27.45 28.27
CA HIS A 141 -14.30 27.34 29.74
C HIS A 141 -13.56 28.53 30.37
N CYS A 142 -12.40 28.92 29.83
CA CYS A 142 -11.67 30.11 30.26
C CYS A 142 -12.51 31.39 30.09
N PHE A 143 -13.22 31.52 28.97
CA PHE A 143 -14.09 32.67 28.72
C PHE A 143 -15.23 32.75 29.76
N VAL A 144 -15.90 31.63 30.06
CA VAL A 144 -16.96 31.59 31.09
C VAL A 144 -16.40 32.00 32.46
N HIS A 145 -15.23 31.49 32.85
CA HIS A 145 -14.57 31.85 34.10
C HIS A 145 -14.19 33.34 34.18
N LEU A 146 -13.71 33.92 33.08
CA LEU A 146 -13.36 35.34 32.99
C LEU A 146 -14.59 36.24 33.08
N PHE A 147 -15.74 35.81 32.53
CA PHE A 147 -16.97 36.62 32.51
C PHE A 147 -17.83 36.47 33.77
N HIS A 148 -17.79 35.35 34.49
CA HIS A 148 -18.61 35.14 35.69
C HIS A 148 -17.95 35.57 37.02
N GLY A 149 -16.66 35.96 37.03
CA GLY A 149 -15.93 36.30 38.26
C GLY A 149 -15.80 35.11 39.24
N PRO A 150 -14.97 35.18 40.28
CA PRO A 150 -14.91 34.11 41.29
C PRO A 150 -16.27 33.98 41.96
N THR A 151 -16.77 32.75 42.08
CA THR A 151 -17.97 32.44 42.86
C THR A 151 -17.75 32.88 44.30
N PRO A 152 -18.66 33.67 44.90
CA PRO A 152 -18.54 34.08 46.29
C PRO A 152 -18.85 32.89 47.20
N ASP A 153 -17.85 32.10 47.53
CA ASP A 153 -17.87 31.22 48.69
C ASP A 153 -17.50 32.05 49.92
N SER A 154 -18.49 32.65 50.58
CA SER A 154 -18.38 33.18 51.95
C SER A 154 -19.78 33.48 52.50
N VAL A 155 -20.40 32.52 53.18
CA VAL A 155 -21.18 32.85 54.37
C VAL A 155 -20.50 32.15 55.53
N GLU A 156 -19.76 32.97 56.27
CA GLU A 156 -19.09 32.63 57.50
C GLU A 156 -20.03 31.94 58.50
N ASN A 157 -19.46 30.94 59.15
CA ASN A 157 -19.91 30.42 60.42
C ASN A 157 -20.11 31.56 61.42
N TYR A 158 -21.36 31.85 61.80
CA TYR A 158 -21.63 32.47 63.10
C TYR A 158 -21.86 31.36 64.12
N THR A 159 -20.75 31.00 64.75
CA THR A 159 -20.67 30.25 66.00
C THR A 159 -21.63 30.84 67.01
N THR A 160 -22.57 30.00 67.45
CA THR A 160 -23.24 30.14 68.74
C THR A 160 -22.18 30.05 69.83
N LYS A 161 -22.06 31.08 70.69
CA LYS A 161 -21.89 31.01 72.16
C LYS A 161 -21.26 32.30 72.70
N ASP A 162 -21.95 32.87 73.71
CA ASP A 162 -21.45 33.50 74.95
C ASP A 162 -22.55 34.51 75.39
N GLU A 163 -23.51 34.08 76.21
CA GLU A 163 -23.50 34.20 77.70
C GLU A 163 -23.60 35.65 78.20
N LEU A 164 -24.84 36.15 78.45
CA LEU A 164 -25.41 36.41 79.79
C LEU A 164 -26.87 36.88 79.69
#